data_AF-A0A7S2R541-F1
#
_entry.id   AF-A0A7S2R541-F1
#
_cell.length_a   1.000
_cell.length_b   1.000
_cell.length_c   1.000
_cell.angle_alpha   90.00
_cell.angle_beta   90.00
_cell.angle_gamma   90.00
#
_symmetry.space_group_name_H-M   'P 1'
#
loop_
_entity.id
_entity.type
_entity.pdbx_description
1 polymer ?
#
loop_
_entity_poly.entity_id
_entity_poly.type
_entity_poly.pdbx_seq_one_letter_code
_entity_poly.pdbx_strand_id
1 'polypeptide(L)'
;RFRQTMLSTFVLAVRQSRFAVTAGTFPSLLPLAFIGSASCNNQDKGSRVCKMSSSALAEGETKCSSYEELVTKLRTVTQLQRAQSVLHYDQMVFMSGSDRTSAARGAQLAVLAGVIHEKATDPAIKDLLEKAQASNDEEKRVLELELRNFVKTERIPEELETKRALLSSSAYGAWVKAR
;
A
#
# COMPACT_ATOMS: atom_id res chain seq x y z
N ARG A 1 44.71 -16.83 8.35
CA ARG A 1 44.19 -17.62 9.51
C ARG A 1 43.67 -16.78 10.69
N PHE A 2 43.84 -15.45 10.74
CA PHE A 2 43.34 -14.60 11.85
C PHE A 2 42.03 -13.84 11.57
N ARG A 3 41.50 -13.88 10.34
CA ARG A 3 40.24 -13.20 9.96
C ARG A 3 39.00 -14.10 9.93
N GLN A 4 39.17 -15.41 10.13
CA GLN A 4 38.10 -16.40 10.00
C GLN A 4 37.46 -16.79 11.34
N THR A 5 38.09 -16.41 12.46
CA THR A 5 37.61 -16.67 13.83
C THR A 5 36.64 -15.59 14.35
N MET A 6 36.71 -14.36 13.85
CA MET A 6 35.83 -13.24 14.28
C MET A 6 34.40 -13.31 13.73
N LEU A 7 34.18 -13.93 12.56
CA LEU A 7 32.85 -14.05 11.96
C LEU A 7 32.06 -15.24 12.54
N SER A 8 32.73 -16.25 13.09
CA SER A 8 32.07 -17.41 13.72
C SER A 8 31.49 -17.08 15.10
N THR A 9 32.10 -16.16 15.85
CA THR A 9 31.60 -15.74 17.17
C THR A 9 30.41 -14.79 17.06
N PHE A 10 30.33 -13.97 16.01
CA PHE A 10 29.19 -13.06 15.82
C PHE A 10 27.91 -13.80 15.40
N VAL A 11 28.01 -14.87 14.62
CA VAL A 11 26.86 -15.71 14.22
C VAL A 11 26.35 -16.58 15.38
N LEU A 12 27.21 -16.97 16.33
CA LEU A 12 26.78 -17.67 17.54
C LEU A 12 26.08 -16.75 18.56
N ALA A 13 26.43 -15.46 18.62
CA ALA A 13 25.88 -14.52 19.59
C ALA A 13 24.43 -14.07 19.32
N VAL A 14 23.96 -14.10 18.06
CA VAL A 14 22.56 -13.75 17.73
C VAL A 14 21.62 -14.96 17.84
N ARG A 15 22.17 -16.19 17.94
CA ARG A 15 21.39 -17.43 17.97
C ARG A 15 21.05 -17.92 19.40
N GLN A 16 21.53 -17.26 20.45
CA GLN A 16 21.28 -17.65 21.85
C GLN A 16 20.26 -16.78 22.61
N SER A 17 19.63 -15.78 21.99
CA SER A 17 18.63 -14.93 22.65
C SER A 17 17.23 -15.15 22.07
N ARG A 18 16.60 -16.29 22.37
CA ARG A 18 15.15 -16.50 22.52
C ARG A 18 14.81 -18.00 22.53
N PHE A 19 15.11 -18.66 23.65
CA PHE A 19 14.44 -19.88 24.07
C PHE A 19 14.22 -19.79 25.57
N ALA A 20 13.03 -19.33 25.96
CA ALA A 20 12.44 -19.55 27.28
C ALA A 20 11.02 -18.94 27.31
N VAL A 21 10.03 -19.64 26.75
CA VAL A 21 8.68 -19.59 27.31
C VAL A 21 8.22 -21.03 27.48
N THR A 22 8.02 -21.35 28.74
CA THR A 22 7.72 -22.63 29.34
C THR A 22 6.36 -23.17 28.93
N ALA A 23 6.28 -24.49 28.85
CA ALA A 23 5.07 -25.26 28.71
C ALA A 23 4.00 -24.85 29.73
N GLY A 24 2.80 -24.53 29.22
CA GLY A 24 1.60 -24.25 29.98
C GLY A 24 0.46 -25.09 29.42
N THR A 25 -0.02 -25.99 30.26
CA THR A 25 -1.05 -27.02 30.13
C THR A 25 -2.33 -26.55 29.42
N PHE A 26 -2.79 -27.34 28.44
CA PHE A 26 -4.14 -27.30 27.87
C PHE A 26 -5.16 -27.78 28.92
N PRO A 27 -6.29 -27.08 29.12
CA PRO A 27 -7.53 -27.73 29.49
C PRO A 27 -8.61 -27.45 28.43
N SER A 28 -9.04 -28.54 27.80
CA SER A 28 -10.40 -28.70 27.29
C SER A 28 -11.41 -28.33 28.38
N LEU A 29 -12.43 -27.54 28.02
CA LEU A 29 -13.86 -27.74 28.36
C LEU A 29 -14.63 -26.45 28.05
N LEU A 30 -15.45 -26.51 27.01
CA LEU A 30 -16.61 -25.64 26.86
C LEU A 30 -17.57 -25.90 28.03
N PRO A 31 -18.32 -24.87 28.47
CA PRO A 31 -19.75 -24.97 28.24
C PRO A 31 -20.41 -23.68 27.75
N LEU A 32 -21.42 -23.92 26.91
CA LEU A 32 -22.51 -23.05 26.51
C LEU A 32 -23.16 -22.31 27.68
N ALA A 33 -23.29 -20.99 27.56
CA ALA A 33 -24.26 -20.10 28.20
C ALA A 33 -23.82 -18.66 27.84
N PHE A 34 -24.64 -17.66 27.59
CA PHE A 34 -26.08 -17.48 27.49
C PHE A 34 -26.25 -16.07 26.88
N ILE A 35 -27.42 -15.82 26.33
CA ILE A 35 -27.81 -14.67 25.51
C ILE A 35 -27.65 -13.34 26.24
N GLY A 36 -27.02 -12.36 25.58
CA GLY A 36 -26.95 -10.96 26.01
C GLY A 36 -27.13 -10.03 24.81
N SER A 37 -28.40 -9.80 24.42
CA SER A 37 -28.78 -8.82 23.40
C SER A 37 -28.49 -7.40 23.92
N ALA A 38 -27.46 -6.76 23.41
CA ALA A 38 -27.26 -5.33 23.57
C ALA A 38 -28.14 -4.60 22.54
N SER A 39 -29.35 -4.28 22.98
CA SER A 39 -30.23 -3.32 22.33
C SER A 39 -29.58 -1.93 22.37
N CYS A 40 -28.93 -1.51 21.29
CA CYS A 40 -28.61 -0.10 21.05
C CYS A 40 -29.68 0.46 20.13
N ASN A 41 -30.75 0.98 20.74
CA ASN A 41 -31.65 1.90 20.06
C ASN A 41 -31.31 3.30 20.53
N ASN A 42 -30.78 4.15 19.64
CA ASN A 42 -30.90 5.59 19.80
C ASN A 42 -31.04 6.24 18.44
N GLN A 43 -32.29 6.54 18.07
CA GLN A 43 -32.61 7.58 17.12
C GLN A 43 -32.75 8.88 17.89
N ASP A 44 -31.94 9.89 17.55
CA ASP A 44 -32.27 11.32 17.64
C ASP A 44 -31.36 12.04 16.63
N LYS A 45 -31.85 12.32 15.41
CA LYS A 45 -32.55 13.54 14.99
C LYS A 45 -31.75 14.83 15.19
N GLY A 46 -31.51 15.51 14.06
CA GLY A 46 -31.64 16.97 14.01
C GLY A 46 -30.34 17.76 13.87
N SER A 47 -30.11 18.24 12.66
CA SER A 47 -29.79 19.63 12.29
C SER A 47 -28.84 20.47 13.16
N ARG A 48 -27.94 21.17 12.45
CA ARG A 48 -27.20 22.39 12.85
C ARG A 48 -26.02 22.08 13.79
N VAL A 49 -24.78 22.45 13.51
CA VAL A 49 -24.29 23.78 13.12
C VAL A 49 -22.88 23.60 12.53
N CYS A 50 -22.61 24.18 11.36
CA CYS A 50 -21.26 24.60 10.99
C CYS A 50 -20.77 25.59 12.05
N LYS A 51 -19.96 25.15 13.01
CA LYS A 51 -19.22 26.08 13.88
C LYS A 51 -18.02 26.60 13.09
N MET A 52 -18.25 27.70 12.41
CA MET A 52 -17.19 28.63 12.08
C MET A 52 -16.70 29.29 13.38
N SER A 53 -15.40 29.24 13.62
CA SER A 53 -14.71 30.23 14.45
C SER A 53 -13.45 30.66 13.71
N SER A 54 -13.65 31.75 12.98
CA SER A 54 -12.72 32.75 12.47
C SER A 54 -11.39 32.88 13.20
N SER A 55 -10.27 32.82 12.46
CA SER A 55 -9.32 33.95 12.39
C SER A 55 -8.40 33.85 11.17
N ALA A 56 -8.59 34.82 10.26
CA ALA A 56 -7.62 35.44 9.35
C ALA A 56 -6.51 34.59 8.71
N LEU A 57 -6.79 34.03 7.52
CA LEU A 57 -5.98 34.22 6.31
C LEU A 57 -6.92 34.11 5.10
N ALA A 58 -7.30 35.27 4.57
CA ALA A 58 -8.03 35.35 3.31
C ALA A 58 -7.02 35.64 2.20
N GLU A 59 -6.59 34.60 1.48
CA GLU A 59 -6.14 34.71 0.09
C GLU A 59 -6.56 33.44 -0.69
N GLY A 60 -7.42 33.60 -1.71
CA GLY A 60 -7.58 32.64 -2.81
C GLY A 60 -8.78 31.69 -2.79
N GLU A 61 -10.01 32.20 -2.84
CA GLU A 61 -11.22 31.38 -2.98
C GLU A 61 -11.32 30.66 -4.34
N THR A 62 -11.69 29.36 -4.31
CA THR A 62 -12.09 28.48 -5.43
C THR A 62 -11.05 28.09 -6.49
N LYS A 63 -9.88 27.64 -6.02
CA LYS A 63 -8.88 26.89 -6.83
C LYS A 63 -8.41 25.62 -6.12
N CYS A 64 -8.44 25.64 -4.80
CA CYS A 64 -7.99 24.57 -3.91
C CYS A 64 -8.78 23.26 -4.02
N SER A 65 -10.11 23.25 -4.21
CA SER A 65 -10.85 21.98 -4.10
C SER A 65 -10.44 20.94 -5.15
N SER A 66 -10.42 21.29 -6.44
CA SER A 66 -10.11 20.32 -7.50
C SER A 66 -8.64 19.86 -7.49
N TYR A 67 -7.69 20.76 -7.19
CA TYR A 67 -6.28 20.39 -7.08
C TYR A 67 -6.02 19.57 -5.81
N GLU A 68 -6.61 19.92 -4.67
CA GLU A 68 -6.48 19.16 -3.42
C GLU A 68 -7.13 17.78 -3.52
N GLU A 69 -8.28 17.68 -4.18
CA GLU A 69 -8.93 16.40 -4.51
C GLU A 69 -8.04 15.53 -5.40
N LEU A 70 -7.44 16.12 -6.45
CA LEU A 70 -6.49 15.42 -7.32
C LEU A 70 -5.29 14.89 -6.51
N VAL A 71 -4.67 15.76 -5.71
CA VAL A 71 -3.52 15.39 -4.87
C VAL A 71 -3.90 14.28 -3.90
N THR A 72 -5.11 14.31 -3.33
CA THR A 72 -5.60 13.26 -2.43
C THR A 72 -5.72 11.92 -3.15
N LYS A 73 -6.27 11.89 -4.37
CA LYS A 73 -6.32 10.66 -5.19
C LYS A 73 -4.93 10.14 -5.57
N LEU A 74 -4.04 11.02 -6.03
CA LEU A 74 -2.67 10.66 -6.38
C LEU A 74 -1.87 10.15 -5.18
N ARG A 75 -2.08 10.72 -3.99
CA ARG A 75 -1.48 10.24 -2.74
C ARG A 75 -1.92 8.81 -2.44
N THR A 76 -3.20 8.47 -2.62
CA THR A 76 -3.68 7.10 -2.44
C THR A 76 -2.98 6.12 -3.36
N VAL A 77 -2.88 6.44 -4.65
CA VAL A 77 -2.14 5.63 -5.65
C VAL A 77 -0.67 5.47 -5.24
N THR A 78 -0.04 6.57 -4.81
CA THR A 78 1.36 6.57 -4.33
C THR A 78 1.56 5.65 -3.13
N GLN A 79 0.63 5.62 -2.16
CA GLN A 79 0.74 4.73 -1.00
C GLN A 79 0.62 3.26 -1.41
N LEU A 80 -0.24 2.93 -2.37
CA LEU A 80 -0.34 1.57 -2.90
C LEU A 80 0.95 1.14 -3.61
N GLN A 81 1.55 2.01 -4.40
CA GLN A 81 2.85 1.76 -5.04
C GLN A 81 3.99 1.58 -4.01
N ARG A 82 3.97 2.34 -2.91
CA ARG A 82 4.91 2.14 -1.79
C ARG A 82 4.72 0.77 -1.14
N ALA A 83 3.48 0.35 -0.91
CA ALA A 83 3.21 -0.99 -0.40
C ALA A 83 3.72 -2.08 -1.36
N GLN A 84 3.51 -1.91 -2.67
CA GLN A 84 4.05 -2.81 -3.69
C GLN A 84 5.59 -2.88 -3.64
N SER A 85 6.25 -1.74 -3.43
CA SER A 85 7.72 -1.67 -3.31
C SER A 85 8.24 -2.45 -2.10
N VAL A 86 7.54 -2.39 -0.97
CA VAL A 86 7.89 -3.19 0.23
C VAL A 86 7.73 -4.68 -0.04
N LEU A 87 6.64 -5.09 -0.69
CA LEU A 87 6.43 -6.50 -1.06
C LEU A 87 7.49 -7.02 -2.03
N HIS A 88 7.93 -6.18 -2.96
CA HIS A 88 9.02 -6.51 -3.87
C HIS A 88 10.35 -6.66 -3.12
N TYR A 89 10.66 -5.75 -2.21
CA TYR A 89 11.85 -5.83 -1.37
C TYR A 89 11.87 -7.09 -0.50
N ASP A 90 10.75 -7.41 0.15
CA ASP A 90 10.63 -8.60 0.99
C ASP A 90 10.84 -9.90 0.17
N GLN A 91 10.40 -9.92 -1.10
CA GLN A 91 10.64 -11.04 -2.03
C GLN A 91 12.13 -11.31 -2.23
N MET A 92 12.97 -10.27 -2.18
CA MET A 92 14.40 -10.38 -2.45
C MET A 92 15.23 -10.74 -1.22
N VAL A 93 14.80 -10.36 -0.02
CA VAL A 93 15.64 -10.43 1.19
C VAL A 93 15.20 -11.49 2.17
N PHE A 94 13.90 -11.57 2.47
CA PHE A 94 13.40 -12.42 3.56
C PHE A 94 12.64 -13.64 3.06
N MET A 95 12.04 -13.55 1.86
CA MET A 95 11.20 -14.62 1.34
C MET A 95 12.00 -15.89 1.06
N SER A 96 11.47 -17.04 1.48
CA SER A 96 12.09 -18.33 1.18
C SER A 96 11.97 -18.67 -0.31
N GLY A 97 13.01 -19.28 -0.88
CA GLY A 97 13.08 -19.67 -2.29
C GLY A 97 12.19 -20.85 -2.70
N SER A 98 11.15 -21.17 -1.92
CA SER A 98 10.22 -22.25 -2.26
C SER A 98 9.22 -21.80 -3.31
N ASP A 99 8.87 -22.70 -4.23
CA ASP A 99 7.99 -22.38 -5.37
C ASP A 99 6.59 -21.95 -4.92
N ARG A 100 6.07 -22.54 -3.84
CA ARG A 100 4.77 -22.16 -3.28
C ARG A 100 4.78 -20.73 -2.75
N THR A 101 5.81 -20.32 -2.01
CA THR A 101 5.91 -18.96 -1.48
C THR A 101 6.09 -17.93 -2.61
N SER A 102 6.90 -18.26 -3.62
CA SER A 102 7.08 -17.41 -4.79
C SER A 102 5.78 -17.22 -5.57
N ALA A 103 5.01 -18.28 -5.80
CA ALA A 103 3.70 -18.18 -6.46
C ALA A 103 2.71 -17.33 -5.66
N ALA A 104 2.67 -17.50 -4.33
CA ALA A 104 1.82 -16.69 -3.45
C ALA A 104 2.19 -15.20 -3.50
N ARG A 105 3.50 -14.87 -3.48
CA ARG A 105 3.98 -13.49 -3.62
C ARG A 105 3.65 -12.90 -4.99
N GLY A 106 3.81 -13.68 -6.06
CA GLY A 106 3.39 -13.28 -7.39
C GLY A 106 1.91 -12.91 -7.45
N ALA A 107 1.04 -13.73 -6.86
CA ALA A 107 -0.40 -13.45 -6.78
C ALA A 107 -0.71 -12.16 -6.02
N GLN A 108 -0.04 -11.91 -4.88
CA GLN A 108 -0.20 -10.65 -4.12
C GLN A 108 0.19 -9.43 -4.95
N LEU A 109 1.34 -9.49 -5.64
CA LEU A 109 1.82 -8.40 -6.49
C LEU A 109 0.90 -8.16 -7.70
N ALA A 110 0.32 -9.22 -8.26
CA ALA A 110 -0.61 -9.14 -9.37
C ALA A 110 -1.91 -8.44 -9.00
N VAL A 111 -2.55 -8.85 -7.90
CA VAL A 111 -3.77 -8.19 -7.39
C VAL A 111 -3.48 -6.72 -7.10
N LEU A 112 -2.35 -6.43 -6.44
CA LEU A 112 -2.00 -5.06 -6.11
C LEU A 112 -1.72 -4.21 -7.35
N ALA A 113 -1.09 -4.77 -8.39
CA ALA A 113 -0.89 -4.09 -9.67
C ALA A 113 -2.21 -3.74 -10.35
N GLY A 114 -3.20 -4.65 -10.33
CA GLY A 114 -4.55 -4.39 -10.85
C GLY A 114 -5.23 -3.24 -10.12
N VAL A 115 -5.23 -3.27 -8.77
CA VAL A 115 -5.83 -2.20 -7.96
C VAL A 115 -5.13 -0.85 -8.17
N ILE A 116 -3.79 -0.83 -8.24
CA ILE A 116 -3.04 0.40 -8.55
C ILE A 116 -3.45 0.95 -9.91
N HIS A 117 -3.54 0.08 -10.92
CA HIS A 117 -3.92 0.47 -12.26
C HIS A 117 -5.35 1.04 -12.30
N GLU A 118 -6.33 0.32 -11.74
CA GLU A 118 -7.73 0.76 -11.63
C GLU A 118 -7.83 2.16 -11.01
N LYS A 119 -7.11 2.41 -9.91
CA LYS A 119 -7.12 3.72 -9.23
C LYS A 119 -6.35 4.80 -9.99
N ALA A 120 -5.30 4.43 -10.73
CA ALA A 120 -4.51 5.38 -11.52
C ALA A 120 -5.22 5.80 -12.82
N THR A 121 -6.06 4.94 -13.40
CA THR A 121 -6.82 5.20 -14.64
C THR A 121 -8.27 5.62 -14.37
N ASP A 122 -8.62 5.98 -13.13
CA ASP A 122 -9.96 6.47 -12.78
C ASP A 122 -10.30 7.71 -13.64
N PRO A 123 -11.41 7.72 -14.39
CA PRO A 123 -11.80 8.86 -15.23
C PRO A 123 -11.94 10.17 -14.43
N ALA A 124 -12.27 10.08 -13.14
CA ALA A 124 -12.34 11.27 -12.29
C ALA A 124 -10.96 11.94 -12.10
N ILE A 125 -9.83 11.21 -12.20
CA ILE A 125 -8.50 11.82 -12.19
C ILE A 125 -8.27 12.65 -13.44
N LYS A 126 -8.73 12.16 -14.60
CA LYS A 126 -8.66 12.89 -15.87
C LYS A 126 -9.48 14.18 -15.81
N ASP A 127 -10.72 14.09 -15.33
CA ASP A 127 -11.59 15.26 -15.17
C ASP A 127 -10.98 16.31 -14.22
N LEU A 128 -10.34 15.86 -13.13
CA LEU A 128 -9.67 16.74 -12.19
C LEU A 128 -8.39 17.36 -12.80
N LEU A 129 -7.63 16.62 -13.62
CA LEU A 129 -6.46 17.14 -14.33
C LEU A 129 -6.84 18.23 -15.34
N GLU A 130 -7.99 18.12 -16.01
CA GLU A 130 -8.50 19.12 -16.96
C GLU A 130 -9.05 20.37 -16.25
N LYS A 131 -9.65 20.21 -15.06
CA LYS A 131 -10.26 21.31 -14.29
C LYS A 131 -9.28 22.01 -13.35
N ALA A 132 -8.23 21.32 -12.91
CA ALA A 132 -7.25 21.86 -11.97
C ALA A 132 -6.50 23.04 -12.60
N GLN A 133 -6.47 24.16 -11.89
CA GLN A 133 -5.69 25.32 -12.29
C GLN A 133 -4.47 25.42 -11.39
N ALA A 134 -3.28 25.54 -11.98
CA ALA A 134 -2.04 25.71 -11.23
C ALA A 134 -1.89 27.14 -10.69
N SER A 135 -1.45 27.29 -9.45
CA SER A 135 -1.22 28.57 -8.77
C SER A 135 0.22 29.05 -8.88
N ASN A 136 1.17 28.12 -9.02
CA ASN A 136 2.60 28.39 -9.18
C ASN A 136 3.21 27.48 -10.28
N ASP A 137 4.47 27.74 -10.62
CA ASP A 137 5.18 26.96 -11.65
C ASP A 137 5.39 25.49 -11.24
N GLU A 138 5.50 25.22 -9.93
CA GLU A 138 5.65 23.86 -9.40
C GLU A 138 4.38 23.02 -9.63
N GLU A 139 3.21 23.54 -9.26
CA GLU A 139 1.91 22.89 -9.49
C GLU A 139 1.66 22.69 -10.98
N LYS A 140 2.01 23.70 -11.80
CA LYS A 140 1.93 23.57 -13.27
C LYS A 140 2.78 22.40 -13.76
N ARG A 141 3.99 22.27 -13.23
CA ARG A 141 4.87 21.15 -13.57
C ARG A 141 4.34 19.80 -13.10
N VAL A 142 3.73 19.75 -11.92
CA VAL A 142 3.06 18.54 -11.41
C VAL A 142 1.93 18.13 -12.35
N LEU A 143 1.04 19.04 -12.72
CA LEU A 143 -0.06 18.75 -13.65
C LEU A 143 0.45 18.22 -15.00
N GLU A 144 1.51 18.82 -15.56
CA GLU A 144 2.14 18.33 -16.81
C GLU A 144 2.74 16.92 -16.68
N LEU A 145 3.34 16.60 -15.54
CA LEU A 145 3.92 15.28 -15.28
C LEU A 145 2.84 14.24 -15.09
N GLU A 146 1.83 14.56 -14.27
CA GLU A 146 0.73 13.65 -13.96
C GLU A 146 -0.14 13.39 -15.19
N LEU A 147 -0.40 14.37 -16.04
CA LEU A 147 -1.10 14.15 -17.31
C LEU A 147 -0.30 13.23 -18.25
N ARG A 148 1.02 13.40 -18.32
CA ARG A 148 1.88 12.47 -19.09
C ARG A 148 1.89 11.07 -18.50
N ASN A 149 1.87 10.93 -17.17
CA ASN A 149 1.83 9.64 -16.49
C ASN A 149 0.48 8.94 -16.68
N PHE A 150 -0.61 9.69 -16.59
CA PHE A 150 -1.96 9.20 -16.83
C PHE A 150 -2.10 8.63 -18.25
N VAL A 151 -1.71 9.41 -19.27
CA VAL A 151 -1.76 8.96 -20.68
C VAL A 151 -0.90 7.72 -20.93
N LYS A 152 0.24 7.57 -20.24
CA LYS A 152 1.07 6.36 -20.35
C LYS A 152 0.39 5.15 -19.70
N THR A 153 -0.19 5.36 -18.51
CA THR A 153 -0.86 4.30 -17.76
C THR A 153 -2.11 3.83 -18.49
N GLU A 154 -2.95 4.75 -18.98
CA GLU A 154 -4.18 4.44 -19.73
C GLU A 154 -3.94 3.60 -20.99
N ARG A 155 -2.79 3.77 -21.67
CA ARG A 155 -2.43 3.00 -22.86
C ARG A 155 -2.14 1.53 -22.58
N ILE A 156 -1.81 1.19 -21.34
CA ILE A 156 -1.46 -0.16 -20.93
C ILE A 156 -2.70 -0.76 -20.27
N PRO A 157 -3.28 -1.86 -20.75
CA PRO A 157 -4.45 -2.43 -20.10
C PRO A 157 -4.09 -3.08 -18.75
N GLU A 158 -5.05 -3.06 -17.82
CA GLU A 158 -4.92 -3.69 -16.49
C GLU A 158 -4.45 -5.15 -16.56
N GLU A 159 -5.02 -5.93 -17.49
CA GLU A 159 -4.68 -7.33 -17.69
C GLU A 159 -3.19 -7.52 -18.01
N LEU A 160 -2.58 -6.57 -18.73
CA LEU A 160 -1.16 -6.64 -19.05
C LEU A 160 -0.28 -6.33 -17.83
N GLU A 161 -0.65 -5.34 -17.00
CA GLU A 161 0.09 -5.01 -15.79
C GLU A 161 0.01 -6.12 -14.73
N THR A 162 -1.16 -6.73 -14.55
CA THR A 162 -1.32 -7.90 -13.66
C THR A 162 -0.48 -9.09 -14.12
N LYS A 163 -0.51 -9.42 -15.42
CA LYS A 163 0.33 -10.46 -16.02
C LYS A 163 1.81 -10.15 -15.88
N ARG A 164 2.21 -8.89 -16.07
CA ARG A 164 3.60 -8.44 -15.92
C ARG A 164 4.10 -8.63 -14.49
N ALA A 165 3.27 -8.33 -13.49
CA ALA A 165 3.62 -8.53 -12.08
C ALA A 165 3.80 -10.02 -11.74
N LEU A 166 2.90 -10.89 -12.22
CA LEU A 166 3.04 -12.35 -12.07
C LEU A 166 4.34 -12.86 -12.71
N LEU A 167 4.58 -12.49 -13.97
CA LEU A 167 5.75 -12.91 -14.71
C LEU A 167 7.04 -12.43 -14.06
N SER A 168 7.07 -11.19 -13.57
CA SER A 168 8.26 -10.62 -12.91
C SER A 168 8.63 -11.38 -11.64
N SER A 169 7.63 -11.79 -10.84
CA SER A 169 7.88 -12.59 -9.63
C SER A 169 8.41 -13.99 -9.95
N SER A 170 7.80 -14.65 -10.95
CA SER A 170 8.25 -15.98 -11.40
C SER A 170 9.65 -15.93 -12.04
N ALA A 171 9.91 -14.93 -12.89
CA ALA A 171 11.19 -14.73 -13.54
C ALA A 171 12.31 -14.46 -12.53
N TYR A 172 12.03 -13.70 -11.47
CA TYR A 172 12.97 -13.50 -10.39
C TYR A 172 13.35 -14.83 -9.71
N GLY A 173 12.35 -15.66 -9.37
CA GLY A 173 12.60 -16.97 -8.78
C GLY A 173 13.43 -17.89 -9.69
N ALA A 174 13.14 -17.90 -11.00
CA ALA A 174 13.92 -18.67 -11.97
C ALA A 174 15.37 -18.16 -12.09
N TRP A 175 15.57 -16.84 -12.12
CA TRP A 175 16.88 -16.21 -12.19
C TRP A 175 17.73 -16.53 -10.95
N VAL A 176 17.16 -16.46 -9.74
CA VAL A 176 17.87 -16.80 -8.49
C VAL A 176 18.38 -18.25 -8.50
N LYS A 177 17.65 -19.18 -9.13
CA LYS A 177 18.08 -20.59 -9.23
C LYS A 177 19.15 -20.82 -10.30
N ALA A 178 19.16 -20.00 -11.36
CA ALA A 178 20.03 -20.18 -12.52
C ALA A 178 21.44 -19.56 -12.35
N ARG A 179 21.56 -18.56 -11.47
CA ARG A 179 22.82 -17.84 -11.20
C ARG A 179 23.68 -18.56 -10.17
#